data_AF-A0A7S9VTC9-F1
#
_entry.id   AF-A0A7S9VTC9-F1
#
_cell.length_a   1.000
_cell.length_b   1.000
_cell.length_c   1.000
_cell.angle_alpha   90.00
_cell.angle_beta   90.00
_cell.angle_gamma   90.00
#
_symmetry.space_group_name_H-M   'P 1'
#
loop_
_entity.id
_entity.type
_entity.pdbx_description
1 polymer ?
#
loop_
_entity_poly.entity_id
_entity_poly.type
_entity_poly.pdbx_seq_one_letter_code
_entity_poly.pdbx_strand_id
1 'polypeptide(L)' 'MSGQTDAPYLFRRAREEAAKVNEALARDAPAEEVAAHRELALRYKVRALAASCPDQVLHDAMENFDVPSDPVGGKPAH' A
#
# COMPACT_ATOMS: atom_id res chain seq x y z
N MET A 1 16.24 -9.20 18.99
CA MET A 1 16.02 -7.76 18.73
C MET A 1 14.66 -7.61 18.08
N SER A 2 13.63 -7.21 18.84
CA SER A 2 12.31 -6.89 18.31
C SER A 2 12.42 -5.63 17.47
N GLY A 3 12.60 -5.81 16.16
CA GLY A 3 12.77 -4.75 15.18
C GLY A 3 11.48 -3.96 14.96
N GLN A 4 11.04 -3.23 15.98
CA GLN A 4 10.10 -2.12 15.81
C GLN A 4 10.82 -1.09 14.94
N THR A 5 10.68 -1.26 13.64
CA THR A 5 11.16 -0.28 12.68
C THR A 5 10.23 0.92 12.83
N ASP A 6 10.78 2.02 13.34
CA ASP A 6 10.02 3.20 13.71
C ASP A 6 9.27 3.78 12.49
N ALA A 7 8.00 4.15 12.66
CA ALA A 7 7.14 4.62 11.56
C ALA A 7 7.76 5.80 10.78
N PRO A 8 8.43 6.79 11.41
CA PRO A 8 9.17 7.84 10.71
C PRO A 8 10.28 7.31 9.80
N TYR A 9 11.01 6.27 10.21
CA TYR A 9 12.02 5.63 9.35
C TYR A 9 11.37 5.02 8.11
N LEU A 10 10.26 4.31 8.29
CA LEU A 10 9.53 3.67 7.19
C LEU A 10 8.95 4.72 6.22
N PHE A 11 8.38 5.82 6.71
CA PHE A 11 7.95 6.93 5.86
C PHE A 11 9.12 7.58 5.11
N ARG A 12 10.27 7.76 5.75
CA ARG A 12 11.47 8.27 5.07
C ARG A 12 11.89 7.35 3.93
N ARG A 13 11.97 6.04 4.17
CA ARG A 13 12.29 5.05 3.12
C ARG A 13 11.27 5.05 1.98
N ALA A 14 9.98 5.16 2.29
CA ALA A 14 8.94 5.28 1.26
C ALA A 14 9.15 6.50 0.35
N ARG A 15 9.52 7.64 0.93
CA ARG A 15 9.82 8.87 0.18
C ARG A 15 11.10 8.74 -0.66
N GLU A 16 12.15 8.12 -0.11
CA GLU A 16 13.41 7.86 -0.83
C GLU A 16 13.16 6.98 -2.07
N GLU A 17 12.40 5.89 -1.94
CA GLU A 17 12.08 5.03 -3.08
C GLU A 17 11.17 5.74 -4.10
N ALA A 18 10.23 6.58 -3.65
CA ALA A 18 9.44 7.40 -4.55
C ALA A 18 10.28 8.45 -5.31
N ALA A 19 11.32 9.01 -4.69
CA ALA A 19 12.26 9.90 -5.37
C ALA A 19 13.03 9.14 -6.46
N LYS A 20 13.47 7.90 -6.19
CA LYS A 20 14.12 7.05 -7.20
C LYS A 20 13.22 6.70 -8.37
N VAL A 21 11.90 6.61 -8.18
CA VAL A 21 10.94 6.49 -9.30
C VAL A 21 11.07 7.70 -10.22
N ASN A 22 11.10 8.92 -9.67
CA ASN A 22 11.22 10.14 -10.47
C ASN A 22 12.57 10.22 -11.18
N GLU A 23 13.65 9.84 -10.49
CA GLU A 23 15.00 9.76 -11.09
C GLU A 23 15.05 8.74 -12.23
N ALA A 24 14.46 7.55 -12.03
CA ALA A 24 14.37 6.50 -13.05
C ALA A 24 13.56 6.95 -14.26
N LEU A 25 12.42 7.61 -14.04
CA LEU A 25 11.60 8.19 -15.12
C LEU A 25 12.36 9.29 -15.87
N ALA A 26 13.10 10.16 -15.16
CA ALA A 26 13.83 11.26 -15.79
C ALA A 26 14.98 10.81 -16.70
N ARG A 27 15.47 9.57 -16.52
CA ARG A 27 16.53 8.98 -17.36
C ARG A 27 16.02 7.89 -18.31
N ASP A 28 14.71 7.80 -18.53
CA ASP A 28 14.07 6.78 -19.37
C ASP A 28 14.50 5.34 -18.99
N ALA A 29 14.53 5.05 -17.69
CA ALA A 29 14.89 3.73 -17.19
C ALA A 29 13.90 2.64 -17.64
N PRO A 30 14.33 1.36 -17.67
CA PRO A 30 13.44 0.23 -17.94
C PRO A 30 12.22 0.20 -17.02
N ALA A 31 11.10 -0.28 -17.54
CA ALA A 31 9.83 -0.32 -16.81
C ALA A 31 9.92 -1.18 -15.54
N GLU A 32 10.74 -2.22 -15.55
CA GLU A 32 10.98 -3.13 -14.42
C GLU A 32 11.62 -2.39 -13.24
N GLU A 33 12.55 -1.47 -13.53
CA GLU A 33 13.23 -0.69 -12.50
C GLU A 33 12.25 0.32 -11.86
N VAL A 34 11.45 1.00 -12.67
CA VAL A 34 10.39 1.90 -12.20
C VAL A 34 9.38 1.13 -11.34
N ALA A 35 8.97 -0.07 -11.77
CA ALA A 35 8.06 -0.93 -11.03
C ALA A 35 8.63 -1.37 -9.68
N ALA A 36 9.92 -1.76 -9.63
CA ALA A 36 10.59 -2.16 -8.40
C ALA A 36 10.62 -1.03 -7.35
N HIS A 37 10.96 0.20 -7.76
CA HIS A 37 10.96 1.34 -6.84
C HIS A 37 9.54 1.70 -6.36
N ARG A 38 8.54 1.62 -7.23
CA ARG A 38 7.12 1.83 -6.85
C ARG A 38 6.66 0.80 -5.83
N GLU A 39 6.99 -0.47 -6.05
CA GLU A 39 6.63 -1.55 -5.13
C GLU A 39 7.29 -1.36 -3.76
N LEU A 40 8.59 -1.03 -3.73
CA LEU A 40 9.30 -0.77 -2.47
C LEU A 40 8.71 0.44 -1.73
N ALA A 41 8.42 1.54 -2.43
CA ALA A 41 7.80 2.72 -1.84
C ALA A 41 6.45 2.37 -1.18
N LEU A 42 5.61 1.58 -1.87
CA LEU A 42 4.32 1.14 -1.36
C LEU A 42 4.47 0.25 -0.12
N ARG A 43 5.37 -0.75 -0.17
CA ARG A 43 5.64 -1.66 0.95
C ARG A 43 6.08 -0.91 2.21
N TYR A 44 6.98 0.06 2.07
CA TYR A 44 7.41 0.89 3.22
C TYR A 44 6.27 1.76 3.75
N LYS A 45 5.45 2.37 2.88
CA LYS A 45 4.31 3.20 3.30
C LYS A 45 3.28 2.39 4.06
N VAL A 46 2.91 1.20 3.56
CA VAL A 46 1.95 0.30 4.24
C VAL A 46 2.45 -0.10 5.62
N ARG A 47 3.74 -0.48 5.73
CA ARG A 47 4.34 -0.81 7.03
C ARG A 47 4.38 0.40 7.98
N ALA A 48 4.69 1.58 7.46
CA ALA A 48 4.70 2.81 8.25
C ALA A 48 3.31 3.10 8.84
N LEU A 49 2.27 3.00 8.00
CA LEU A 49 0.89 3.19 8.40
C LEU A 49 0.44 2.18 9.45
N ALA A 50 0.74 0.89 9.24
CA ALA A 50 0.44 -0.16 10.21
C ALA A 50 1.16 0.04 11.56
N ALA A 51 2.35 0.65 11.54
CA ALA A 51 3.11 0.96 12.75
C ALA A 51 2.64 2.25 13.44
N SER A 52 2.12 3.25 12.71
CA SER A 52 1.72 4.55 13.26
C SER A 52 0.27 4.60 13.75
N CYS A 53 -0.64 3.88 13.07
CA CYS A 53 -2.08 3.94 13.31
C CYS A 53 -2.70 2.55 13.17
N PRO A 54 -2.38 1.58 14.06
CA PRO A 54 -2.83 0.20 13.92
C PRO A 54 -4.37 0.07 13.80
N ASP A 55 -5.13 0.89 14.52
CA ASP A 55 -6.59 0.85 14.49
C ASP A 55 -7.20 1.58 13.30
N GLN A 56 -6.56 2.66 12.83
CA GLN A 56 -7.09 3.51 11.76
C GLN A 56 -6.89 2.90 10.37
N VAL A 57 -5.76 2.21 10.17
CA VAL A 57 -5.50 1.48 8.91
C VAL A 57 -6.42 0.26 8.77
N LEU A 58 -6.70 -0.43 9.89
CA LEU A 58 -7.67 -1.52 9.89
C LEU A 58 -9.07 -1.02 9.54
N HIS A 59 -9.47 0.11 10.14
CA HIS A 59 -10.76 0.75 9.86
C HIS A 59 -10.88 1.16 8.38
N ASP A 60 -9.90 1.88 7.85
CA ASP A 60 -9.89 2.31 6.44
C ASP A 60 -9.86 1.11 5.48
N ALA A 61 -9.11 0.04 5.81
CA ALA A 61 -9.09 -1.17 4.99
C ALA A 61 -10.43 -1.91 5.00
N MET A 62 -11.15 -1.89 6.12
CA MET A 62 -12.49 -2.47 6.24
C MET A 62 -13.55 -1.63 5.50
N GLU A 63 -13.47 -0.29 5.56
CA GLU A 63 -14.40 0.59 4.85
C GLU A 63 -14.22 0.55 3.33
N ASN A 64 -12.99 0.33 2.83
CA ASN A 64 -12.71 0.23 1.40
C ASN A 64 -12.87 -1.20 0.85
N PHE A 65 -13.13 -2.20 1.70
CA PHE A 65 -13.49 -3.56 1.30
C PHE A 65 -15.02 -3.68 1.21
N ASP A 66 -15.61 -3.04 0.19
CA ASP A 66 -16.96 -3.43 -0.24
C ASP A 66 -16.88 -4.85 -0.80
N VAL A 67 -17.23 -5.84 0.03
CA VAL A 67 -17.49 -7.19 -0.43
C VAL A 67 -18.67 -7.08 -1.40
N PRO A 68 -18.52 -7.45 -2.69
CA PRO A 68 -19.66 -7.50 -3.59
C PRO A 68 -20.66 -8.46 -2.95
N SER A 69 -21.78 -7.92 -2.48
CA SER A 69 -22.90 -8.73 -2.01
C SER A 69 -23.34 -9.54 -3.21
N ASP A 70 -23.12 -10.85 -3.18
CA ASP A 70 -23.68 -11.76 -4.16
C ASP A 70 -25.17 -11.42 -4.33
N PRO A 71 -25.69 -11.32 -5.56
CA PRO A 71 -27.10 -11.03 -5.75
C PRO A 71 -27.87 -12.18 -5.13
N VAL A 72 -28.52 -11.91 -3.99
CA VAL A 72 -29.45 -12.82 -3.32
C VAL A 72 -30.39 -13.36 -4.38
N GLY A 73 -30.24 -14.67 -4.65
CA GLY A 73 -30.95 -15.39 -5.67
C GLY A 73 -32.44 -15.09 -5.60
N GLY A 74 -33.01 -14.72 -6.75
CA GLY A 74 -34.44 -14.51 -6.91
C GLY A 74 -35.21 -15.73 -6.37
N LYS A 75 -36.14 -15.46 -5.46
CA LYS A 75 -37.11 -16.45 -5.00
C LYS A 75 -37.89 -17.00 -6.21
N PRO A 76 -38.17 -18.31 -6.25
CA PRO A 76 -38.95 -18.92 -7.31
C PRO A 76 -40.42 -18.53 -7.20
N ALA A 77 -41.08 -18.56 -8.35
CA ALA A 77 -42.47 -18.22 -8.61
C ALA A 77 -43.47 -18.88 -7.63
N HIS A 78 -44.56 -18.14 -7.36
CA HIS A 78 -45.87 -18.72 -7.14
C HIS A 78 -46.98 -17.78 -7.61
#